data_AF-A0A367IGA4-F1
#
_entry.id   AF-A0A367IGA4-F1
#
_cell.length_a   1.000
_cell.length_b   1.000
_cell.length_c   1.000
_cell.angle_alpha   90.00
_cell.angle_beta   90.00
_cell.angle_gamma   90.00
#
_symmetry.space_group_name_H-M   'P 1'
#
loop_
_entity.id
_entity.type
_entity.pdbx_description
1 polymer ?
#
loop_
_entity_poly.entity_id
_entity_poly.type
_entity_poly.pdbx_seq_one_letter_code
_entity_poly.pdbx_strand_id
1 'polypeptide(L)'
;MNCCESKYQKTLVLSLSEIIMSMQYNLIKCSCGFSFGSTKSKNNYCTKCGSTSNLKLIERFEDADKLARAISFANIPDEISDELILKIKKKESKNKIAKINNEKNLGGLSVLKKATDKDGNLTKSFLDKYLSDEGLIESSSEYLIGQAEVQGFLIRVDENTWNWLS
;
A
#
# COMPACT_ATOMS: atom_id res chain seq x y z
N MET A 1 15.07 40.37 -49.26
CA MET A 1 15.78 39.07 -49.13
C MET A 1 16.43 39.03 -47.77
N ASN A 2 15.85 38.26 -46.84
CA ASN A 2 16.54 37.34 -45.93
C ASN A 2 15.57 36.84 -44.86
N CYS A 3 15.50 35.52 -44.80
CA CYS A 3 14.70 34.66 -43.97
C CYS A 3 15.10 34.68 -42.48
N CYS A 4 14.11 34.27 -41.67
CA CYS A 4 14.17 33.40 -40.49
C CYS A 4 15.15 33.70 -39.35
N GLU A 5 14.62 33.73 -38.11
CA GLU A 5 14.87 32.63 -37.17
C GLU A 5 13.83 32.60 -36.03
N SER A 6 13.14 31.46 -35.95
CA SER A 6 12.18 31.09 -34.92
C SER A 6 12.90 30.75 -33.63
N LYS A 7 12.60 31.46 -32.53
CA LYS A 7 13.08 31.12 -31.19
C LYS A 7 12.32 29.88 -30.68
N TYR A 8 12.90 28.72 -30.89
CA TYR A 8 12.50 27.48 -30.22
C TYR A 8 12.77 27.63 -28.71
N GLN A 9 11.72 27.79 -27.91
CA GLN A 9 11.78 27.57 -26.47
C GLN A 9 11.94 26.06 -26.23
N LYS A 10 13.13 25.64 -25.80
CA LYS A 10 13.34 24.30 -25.23
C LYS A 10 12.61 24.25 -23.89
N THR A 11 11.42 23.68 -23.88
CA THR A 11 10.78 23.21 -22.65
C THR A 11 11.63 22.08 -22.07
N LEU A 12 12.30 22.34 -20.95
CA LEU A 12 12.91 21.29 -20.14
C LEU A 12 11.79 20.43 -19.56
N VAL A 13 11.52 19.29 -20.21
CA VAL A 13 10.72 18.23 -19.62
C VAL A 13 11.64 17.55 -18.61
N LEU A 14 11.55 17.96 -17.35
CA LEU A 14 12.19 17.24 -16.26
C LEU A 14 11.61 15.82 -16.23
N SER A 15 12.50 14.84 -16.21
CA SER A 15 12.13 13.43 -16.13
C SER A 15 11.32 13.17 -14.86
N LEU A 16 10.38 12.22 -14.89
CA LEU A 16 9.62 11.81 -13.69
C LEU A 16 10.56 11.39 -12.54
N SER A 17 11.77 10.92 -12.87
CA SER A 17 12.87 10.63 -11.95
C SER A 17 13.47 11.84 -11.24
N GLU A 18 13.44 13.05 -11.83
CA GLU A 18 13.92 14.29 -11.21
C GLU A 18 12.84 14.94 -10.31
N ILE A 19 11.56 14.66 -10.54
CA ILE A 19 10.43 15.11 -9.70
C ILE A 19 10.34 14.31 -8.39
N ILE A 20 10.88 13.09 -8.36
CA ILE A 20 11.13 12.34 -7.11
C ILE A 20 12.40 12.90 -6.44
N MET A 21 12.42 14.22 -6.22
CA MET A 21 13.33 14.82 -5.25
C MET A 21 12.90 14.28 -3.90
N SER A 22 13.56 13.22 -3.42
CA SER A 22 13.24 12.46 -2.20
C SER A 22 12.60 13.37 -1.14
N MET A 23 11.27 13.26 -1.01
CA MET A 23 10.53 14.04 -0.03
C MET A 23 10.93 13.48 1.33
N GLN A 24 11.78 14.23 2.03
CA GLN A 24 12.27 13.85 3.34
C GLN A 24 11.36 14.46 4.39
N TYR A 25 10.78 13.58 5.19
CA TYR A 25 9.84 13.89 6.25
C TYR A 25 10.59 13.89 7.58
N ASN A 26 10.50 14.97 8.35
CA ASN A 26 11.24 15.14 9.60
C ASN A 26 10.29 15.15 10.78
N LEU A 27 10.58 14.34 11.81
CA LEU A 27 9.95 14.42 13.11
C LEU A 27 10.71 15.42 13.98
N ILE A 28 10.02 16.43 14.47
CA ILE A 28 10.59 17.52 15.26
C ILE A 28 9.90 17.58 16.61
N LYS A 29 10.68 17.72 17.69
CA LYS A 29 10.19 17.95 19.06
C LYS A 29 10.43 19.40 19.46
N CYS A 30 9.37 20.06 19.91
CA CYS A 30 9.46 21.39 20.52
C CYS A 30 9.84 21.27 22.01
N SER A 31 10.45 22.32 22.55
CA SER A 31 10.71 22.45 23.99
C SER A 31 9.45 22.38 24.85
N CYS A 32 8.27 22.70 24.31
CA CYS A 32 6.98 22.52 25.00
C CYS A 32 6.53 21.05 25.13
N GLY A 33 7.33 20.10 24.64
CA GLY A 33 7.06 18.66 24.67
C GLY A 33 6.32 18.14 23.45
N PHE A 34 5.67 19.00 22.66
CA PHE A 34 4.90 18.59 21.49
C PHE A 34 5.79 18.22 20.30
N SER A 35 5.42 17.12 19.62
CA SER A 35 6.12 16.60 18.44
C SER A 35 5.29 16.84 17.18
N PHE A 36 5.92 17.20 16.06
CA PHE A 36 5.24 17.49 14.80
C PHE A 36 6.10 17.18 13.58
N GLY A 37 5.47 17.17 12.40
CA GLY A 37 6.11 16.85 11.13
C GLY A 37 6.53 18.09 10.33
N SER A 38 7.59 17.96 9.55
CA SER A 38 8.05 18.99 8.61
C SER A 38 8.69 18.37 7.36
N THR A 39 8.44 18.96 6.19
CA THR A 39 9.07 18.59 4.92
C THR A 39 10.11 19.63 4.53
N LYS A 40 11.41 19.34 4.69
CA LYS A 40 12.59 20.16 4.27
C LYS A 40 12.52 21.70 4.48
N SER A 41 11.53 22.25 5.18
CA SER A 41 11.29 23.70 5.25
C SER A 41 12.23 24.33 6.26
N LYS A 42 12.88 25.43 5.84
CA LYS A 42 13.84 26.17 6.68
C LYS A 42 13.18 26.86 7.89
N ASN A 43 11.87 27.09 7.84
CA ASN A 43 11.13 27.85 8.85
C ASN A 43 10.04 26.98 9.50
N ASN A 44 10.45 26.15 10.46
CA ASN A 44 9.52 25.36 11.25
C ASN A 44 9.03 26.15 12.46
N TYR A 45 7.76 25.96 12.82
CA TYR A 45 7.19 26.45 14.06
C TYR A 45 6.35 25.35 14.71
N CYS A 46 6.28 25.35 16.03
CA CYS A 46 5.45 24.39 16.75
C CYS A 46 3.98 24.68 16.49
N THR A 47 3.24 23.69 15.96
CA THR A 47 1.81 23.82 15.69
C THR A 47 0.93 23.88 16.95
N LYS A 48 1.51 23.63 18.13
CA LYS A 48 0.80 23.71 19.41
C LYS A 48 1.03 25.03 20.17
N CYS A 49 2.27 25.51 20.26
CA CYS A 49 2.60 26.73 21.01
C CYS A 49 3.14 27.89 20.15
N GLY A 50 3.30 27.72 18.84
CA GLY A 50 3.81 28.74 17.93
C GLY A 50 5.32 29.00 17.99
N SER A 51 6.06 28.37 18.91
CA SER A 51 7.50 28.61 19.05
C SER A 51 8.28 28.22 17.78
N THR A 52 9.15 29.11 17.33
CA THR A 52 10.14 28.88 16.26
C THR A 52 11.52 28.52 16.82
N SER A 53 11.74 28.70 18.12
CA SER A 53 13.01 28.44 18.80
C SER A 53 13.01 27.06 19.49
N ASN A 54 14.21 26.52 19.71
CA ASN A 54 14.43 25.26 20.43
C ASN A 54 13.69 24.05 19.83
N LEU A 55 13.66 23.99 18.50
CA LEU A 55 13.11 22.86 17.74
C LEU A 55 14.20 21.81 17.51
N LYS A 56 14.00 20.60 18.04
CA LYS A 56 14.95 19.50 17.89
C LYS A 56 14.47 18.52 16.83
N LEU A 57 15.30 18.27 15.82
CA LEU A 57 15.09 17.15 14.92
C LEU A 57 15.31 15.83 15.68
N ILE A 58 14.32 14.93 15.63
CA ILE A 58 14.35 13.62 16.29
C ILE A 58 14.71 12.53 15.29
N GLU A 59 13.98 12.45 14.18
CA GLU A 59 14.12 11.36 13.20
C GLU A 59 13.71 11.84 11.80
N ARG A 60 14.19 11.13 10.77
CA ARG A 60 13.85 11.38 9.37
C ARG A 60 13.20 10.14 8.76
N PHE A 61 12.21 10.36 7.93
CA PHE A 61 11.41 9.35 7.24
C PHE A 61 11.38 9.65 5.75
N GLU A 62 11.30 8.60 4.94
CA GLU A 62 11.10 8.67 3.50
C GLU A 62 9.62 8.52 3.11
N ASP A 63 8.79 8.19 4.09
CA ASP A 63 7.39 7.85 3.93
C ASP A 63 6.52 8.69 4.89
N ALA A 64 5.49 9.34 4.33
CA ALA A 64 4.61 10.24 5.08
C ALA A 64 3.79 9.50 6.15
N ASP A 65 3.35 8.27 5.85
CA ASP A 65 2.54 7.48 6.78
C ASP A 65 3.36 7.05 8.00
N LYS A 66 4.64 6.68 7.80
CA LYS A 66 5.58 6.39 8.89
C LYS A 66 5.81 7.63 9.77
N LEU A 67 5.98 8.81 9.17
CA LEU A 67 6.08 10.06 9.94
C LEU A 67 4.80 10.30 10.76
N ALA A 68 3.62 10.24 10.13
CA ALA A 68 2.34 10.52 10.80
C ALA A 68 2.12 9.58 11.99
N ARG A 69 2.47 8.30 11.82
CA ARG A 69 2.46 7.31 12.89
C ARG A 69 3.42 7.67 14.03
N ALA A 70 4.67 8.03 13.70
CA ALA A 70 5.67 8.41 14.71
C ALA A 70 5.26 9.66 15.51
N ILE A 71 4.70 10.67 14.83
CA ILE A 71 4.14 11.88 15.48
C ILE A 71 3.02 11.49 16.44
N SER A 72 2.12 10.59 16.01
CA SER A 72 1.00 10.15 16.83
C SER A 72 1.50 9.51 18.12
N PHE A 73 2.45 8.58 18.04
CA PHE A 73 3.06 7.95 19.22
C PHE A 73 3.82 8.93 20.11
N ALA A 74 4.61 9.83 19.52
CA ALA A 74 5.41 10.80 20.27
C ALA A 74 4.58 11.85 21.05
N ASN A 75 3.28 11.93 20.78
CA ASN A 75 2.34 12.82 21.46
C ASN A 75 1.32 12.09 22.36
N ILE A 76 1.44 10.77 22.53
CA ILE A 76 0.57 10.05 23.47
C ILE A 76 0.99 10.39 24.91
N PRO A 77 0.06 10.74 25.80
CA PRO A 77 0.36 10.92 27.23
C PRO A 77 0.86 9.63 27.86
N ASP A 78 1.86 9.72 28.73
CA ASP A 78 2.52 8.56 29.33
C ASP A 78 1.53 7.68 30.13
N GLU A 79 0.51 8.29 30.74
CA GLU A 79 -0.49 7.62 31.60
C GLU A 79 -1.32 6.56 30.87
N ILE A 80 -1.49 6.70 29.55
CA ILE A 80 -2.31 5.82 28.71
C ILE A 80 -1.52 5.21 27.55
N SER A 81 -0.21 5.44 27.53
CA SER A 81 0.68 5.10 26.42
C SER A 81 0.64 3.61 26.09
N ASP A 82 0.86 2.75 27.08
CA ASP A 82 0.94 1.30 26.87
C ASP A 82 -0.37 0.70 26.34
N GLU A 83 -1.51 1.07 26.93
CA GLU A 83 -2.81 0.53 26.53
C GLU A 83 -3.18 0.95 25.09
N LEU A 84 -2.98 2.23 24.76
CA LEU A 84 -3.28 2.74 23.41
C LEU A 84 -2.32 2.17 22.37
N ILE A 85 -1.01 2.10 22.67
CA ILE A 85 -0.02 1.52 21.77
C ILE A 85 -0.35 0.06 21.46
N LEU A 86 -0.73 -0.72 22.48
CA LEU A 86 -1.15 -2.12 22.30
C LEU A 86 -2.39 -2.25 21.42
N LYS A 87 -3.41 -1.42 21.66
CA LYS A 87 -4.64 -1.42 20.84
C LYS A 87 -4.36 -1.05 19.38
N ILE A 88 -3.52 -0.04 19.14
CA ILE A 88 -3.11 0.39 17.80
C ILE A 88 -2.39 -0.77 17.09
N LYS A 89 -1.37 -1.35 17.72
CA LYS A 89 -0.63 -2.49 17.15
C LYS A 89 -1.54 -3.67 16.82
N LYS A 90 -2.46 -4.03 17.72
CA LYS A 90 -3.43 -5.11 17.50
C LYS A 90 -4.33 -4.84 16.29
N LYS A 91 -4.82 -3.61 16.12
CA LYS A 91 -5.65 -3.23 14.97
C LYS A 91 -4.87 -3.27 13.67
N GLU A 92 -3.63 -2.79 13.69
CA GLU A 92 -2.75 -2.80 12.52
C GLU A 92 -2.38 -4.22 12.08
N SER A 93 -2.09 -5.12 13.02
CA SER A 93 -1.86 -6.53 12.72
C SER A 93 -3.08 -7.17 12.06
N LYS A 94 -4.30 -6.90 12.57
CA LYS A 94 -5.54 -7.39 11.95
C LYS A 94 -5.73 -6.84 10.54
N ASN A 95 -5.51 -5.54 10.33
CA ASN A 95 -5.61 -4.92 9.02
C ASN A 95 -4.58 -5.46 8.03
N LYS A 96 -3.34 -5.72 8.50
CA LYS A 96 -2.30 -6.33 7.68
C LYS A 96 -2.69 -7.74 7.25
N ILE A 97 -3.23 -8.54 8.17
CA ILE A 97 -3.75 -9.89 7.86
C ILE A 97 -4.90 -9.81 6.86
N ALA A 98 -5.86 -8.90 7.06
CA ALA A 98 -6.97 -8.70 6.12
C ALA A 98 -6.49 -8.26 4.74
N LYS A 99 -5.49 -7.37 4.67
CA LYS A 99 -4.89 -6.93 3.40
C LYS A 99 -4.16 -8.06 2.70
N ILE A 100 -3.35 -8.84 3.42
CA ILE A 100 -2.68 -10.04 2.87
C ILE A 100 -3.71 -11.04 2.36
N ASN A 101 -4.79 -11.27 3.10
CA ASN A 101 -5.85 -12.17 2.67
C ASN A 101 -6.57 -11.63 1.42
N ASN A 102 -6.81 -10.32 1.32
CA ASN A 102 -7.38 -9.71 0.12
C ASN A 102 -6.43 -9.74 -1.07
N GLU A 103 -5.13 -9.51 -0.88
CA GLU A 103 -4.12 -9.63 -1.93
C GLU A 103 -3.97 -11.08 -2.40
N LYS A 104 -4.02 -12.06 -1.48
CA LYS A 104 -4.09 -13.48 -1.80
C LYS A 104 -5.40 -13.87 -2.50
N ASN A 105 -6.54 -13.30 -2.11
CA ASN A 105 -7.82 -13.51 -2.80
C ASN A 105 -7.80 -12.93 -4.23
N LEU A 106 -7.30 -11.71 -4.42
CA LEU A 106 -7.13 -11.10 -5.75
C LEU A 106 -6.10 -11.87 -6.60
N GLY A 107 -5.02 -12.34 -5.98
CA GLY A 107 -4.02 -13.21 -6.61
C GLY A 107 -4.64 -14.54 -7.06
N GLY A 108 -5.43 -15.17 -6.18
CA GLY A 108 -6.17 -16.40 -6.45
C GLY A 108 -7.14 -16.26 -7.62
N LEU A 109 -7.93 -15.18 -7.66
CA LEU A 109 -8.83 -14.92 -8.79
C LEU A 109 -8.10 -14.76 -10.12
N SER A 110 -6.92 -14.14 -10.12
CA SER A 110 -6.12 -14.01 -11.35
C SER A 110 -5.63 -15.37 -11.87
N VAL A 111 -5.27 -16.28 -10.97
CA VAL A 111 -4.89 -17.67 -11.30
C VAL A 111 -6.08 -18.43 -11.87
N LEU A 112 -7.24 -18.35 -11.20
CA LEU A 112 -8.48 -18.98 -11.69
C LEU A 112 -8.86 -18.46 -13.08
N LYS A 113 -8.73 -17.15 -13.35
CA LYS A 113 -9.02 -16.57 -14.67
C LYS A 113 -8.07 -17.08 -15.76
N LYS A 114 -6.77 -17.19 -15.46
CA LYS A 114 -5.79 -17.74 -16.41
C LYS A 114 -6.00 -19.23 -16.69
N ALA A 115 -6.50 -19.96 -15.69
CA ALA A 115 -6.86 -21.37 -15.82
C ALA A 115 -8.26 -21.60 -16.42
N THR A 116 -9.02 -20.54 -16.70
CA THR A 116 -10.33 -20.66 -17.36
C THR A 116 -10.11 -20.84 -18.85
N ASP A 117 -10.83 -21.77 -19.47
CA ASP A 117 -10.75 -21.98 -20.91
C ASP A 117 -11.37 -20.83 -21.73
N LYS A 118 -11.29 -20.95 -23.06
CA LYS A 118 -11.79 -19.94 -23.99
C LYS A 118 -13.31 -19.81 -23.99
N ASP A 119 -14.00 -20.86 -23.57
CA ASP A 119 -15.46 -20.93 -23.50
C ASP A 119 -15.98 -20.41 -22.14
N GLY A 120 -15.06 -20.02 -21.24
CA GLY A 120 -15.39 -19.47 -19.93
C GLY A 120 -15.57 -20.54 -18.84
N ASN A 121 -15.26 -21.80 -19.13
CA ASN A 121 -15.36 -22.89 -18.17
C ASN A 121 -14.03 -23.08 -17.45
N LEU A 122 -14.09 -23.11 -16.13
CA LEU A 122 -12.99 -23.52 -15.28
C LEU A 122 -13.17 -25.00 -14.94
N THR A 123 -12.17 -25.82 -15.21
CA THR A 123 -12.17 -27.24 -14.79
C THR A 123 -11.09 -27.50 -13.76
N LYS A 124 -11.38 -28.40 -12.81
CA LYS A 124 -10.44 -28.72 -11.71
C LYS A 124 -9.12 -29.27 -12.26
N SER A 125 -9.19 -30.19 -13.21
CA SER A 125 -8.01 -30.84 -13.80
C SER A 125 -7.10 -29.85 -14.51
N PHE A 126 -7.66 -28.86 -15.21
CA PHE A 126 -6.87 -27.83 -15.88
C PHE A 126 -6.23 -26.88 -14.87
N LEU A 127 -6.96 -26.49 -13.82
CA LEU A 127 -6.40 -25.68 -12.74
C LEU A 127 -5.29 -26.40 -11.99
N ASP A 128 -5.46 -27.68 -11.67
CA ASP A 128 -4.42 -28.50 -11.02
C ASP A 128 -3.15 -28.57 -11.87
N LYS A 129 -3.31 -28.75 -13.19
CA LYS A 129 -2.20 -28.72 -14.14
C LYS A 129 -1.53 -27.34 -14.18
N TYR A 130 -2.33 -26.27 -14.28
CA TYR A 130 -1.83 -24.89 -14.31
C TYR A 130 -1.04 -24.53 -13.05
N LEU A 131 -1.54 -24.90 -11.87
CA LEU A 131 -0.86 -24.68 -10.59
C LEU A 131 0.47 -25.45 -10.51
N SER A 132 0.50 -26.68 -11.03
CA SER A 132 1.69 -27.51 -11.07
C SER A 132 2.74 -26.95 -12.03
N ASP A 133 2.33 -26.55 -13.24
CA ASP A 133 3.21 -26.01 -14.28
C ASP A 133 3.84 -24.66 -13.88
N GLU A 134 3.08 -23.81 -13.18
CA GLU A 134 3.55 -22.48 -12.72
C GLU A 134 4.29 -22.53 -11.37
N GLY A 135 4.43 -23.71 -10.75
CA GLY A 135 5.09 -23.86 -9.44
C GLY A 135 4.34 -23.18 -8.29
N LEU A 136 3.02 -23.01 -8.41
CA LEU A 136 2.16 -22.35 -7.43
C LEU A 136 1.68 -23.35 -6.37
N ILE A 137 2.61 -23.84 -5.55
CA ILE A 137 2.40 -24.95 -4.60
C ILE A 137 1.73 -24.50 -3.29
N GLU A 138 1.59 -23.20 -3.05
CA GLU A 138 1.10 -22.67 -1.76
C GLU A 138 -0.43 -22.77 -1.57
N SER A 139 -1.20 -23.09 -2.60
CA SER A 139 -2.67 -23.16 -2.51
C SER A 139 -3.22 -24.23 -3.43
N SER A 140 -4.03 -25.15 -2.89
CA SER A 140 -4.66 -26.20 -3.69
C SER A 140 -5.80 -25.63 -4.56
N SER A 141 -6.13 -26.32 -5.65
CA SER A 141 -7.23 -25.94 -6.53
C SER A 141 -8.56 -25.89 -5.77
N GLU A 142 -8.82 -26.84 -4.87
CA GLU A 142 -10.03 -26.90 -4.05
C GLU A 142 -10.14 -25.69 -3.13
N TYR A 143 -9.03 -25.24 -2.56
CA TYR A 143 -9.02 -24.04 -1.73
C TYR A 143 -9.37 -22.80 -2.55
N LEU A 144 -8.71 -22.59 -3.70
CA LEU A 144 -8.97 -21.42 -4.56
C LEU A 144 -10.41 -21.40 -5.09
N ILE A 145 -10.89 -22.55 -5.57
CA ILE A 145 -12.26 -22.71 -6.07
C ILE A 145 -13.26 -22.47 -4.94
N GLY A 146 -13.08 -23.10 -3.77
CA GLY A 146 -14.00 -22.97 -2.65
C GLY A 146 -14.11 -21.53 -2.16
N GLN A 147 -12.99 -20.80 -2.11
CA GLN A 147 -12.99 -19.38 -1.77
C GLN A 147 -13.77 -18.55 -2.81
N ALA A 148 -13.59 -18.83 -4.10
CA ALA A 148 -14.28 -18.12 -5.18
C ALA A 148 -15.78 -18.45 -5.24
N GLU A 149 -16.18 -19.69 -4.97
CA GLU A 149 -17.59 -20.10 -4.84
C GLU A 149 -18.27 -19.38 -3.67
N VAL A 150 -17.65 -19.39 -2.48
CA VAL A 150 -18.20 -18.73 -1.27
C VAL A 150 -18.34 -17.22 -1.46
N GLN A 151 -17.41 -16.59 -2.20
CA GLN A 151 -17.45 -15.16 -2.50
C GLN A 151 -18.38 -14.81 -3.67
N GLY A 152 -19.00 -15.80 -4.32
CA GLY A 152 -19.95 -15.59 -5.41
C GLY A 152 -19.30 -15.21 -6.75
N PHE A 153 -18.01 -15.51 -6.94
CA PHE A 153 -17.34 -15.31 -8.23
C PHE A 153 -17.57 -16.47 -9.21
N LEU A 154 -17.70 -17.68 -8.67
CA LEU A 154 -17.91 -18.91 -9.44
C LEU A 154 -19.22 -19.58 -9.04
N ILE A 155 -19.84 -20.25 -10.00
CA ILE A 155 -20.92 -21.20 -9.79
C ILE A 155 -20.55 -22.55 -10.36
N ARG A 156 -20.79 -23.60 -9.59
CA ARG A 156 -20.60 -24.98 -10.04
C ARG A 156 -21.68 -25.33 -11.05
N VAL A 157 -21.25 -25.78 -12.22
CA VAL A 157 -22.16 -26.26 -13.28
C VAL A 157 -22.11 -27.79 -13.41
N ASP A 158 -21.02 -28.42 -12.97
CA ASP A 158 -20.84 -29.88 -12.90
C ASP A 158 -19.87 -30.23 -11.75
N GLU A 159 -19.69 -31.52 -11.44
CA GLU A 159 -18.83 -32.04 -10.36
C GLU A 159 -17.44 -31.41 -10.35
N ASN A 160 -16.85 -31.18 -11.52
CA ASN A 160 -15.49 -30.66 -11.70
C ASN A 160 -15.41 -29.43 -12.63
N THR A 161 -16.52 -28.72 -12.81
CA THR A 161 -16.61 -27.58 -13.75
C THR A 161 -17.37 -26.40 -13.15
N TRP A 162 -16.84 -25.20 -13.34
CA TRP A 162 -17.40 -23.95 -12.83
C TRP A 162 -17.44 -22.86 -13.90
N ASN A 163 -18.45 -22.01 -13.81
CA ASN A 163 -18.59 -20.81 -14.63
C ASN A 163 -18.50 -19.55 -13.78
N TRP A 164 -18.07 -18.46 -14.40
CA TRP A 164 -18.03 -17.14 -13.77
C TRP A 164 -19.42 -16.53 -13.67
N LEU A 165 -19.73 -15.91 -12.53
CA LEU A 165 -21.02 -15.23 -12.27
C LEU A 165 -21.07 -13.77 -12.75
N SER A 166 -20.07 -13.33 -13.54
CA SER A 166 -19.75 -11.95 -13.97
C SER A 166 -18.98 -11.07 -12.99
#